data_AF-A0A853DJ99-F1
#
_entry.id   AF-A0A853DJ99-F1
#
_cell.length_a   1.000
_cell.length_b   1.000
_cell.length_c   1.000
_cell.angle_alpha   90.00
_cell.angle_beta   90.00
_cell.angle_gamma   90.00
#
_symmetry.space_group_name_H-M   'P 1'
#
loop_
_entity.id
_entity.type
_entity.pdbx_description
1 polymer ?
#
loop_
_entity_poly.entity_id
_entity_poly.type
_entity_poly.pdbx_seq_one_letter_code
_entity_poly.pdbx_strand_id
1 'polypeptide(L)'
;MSESAMSTRERRKEETARGLREAARRLTIERGLAGFTVEELCEEVGVSRRTLFNYYASKENAVIGIPVDLDESGAAERFLAEGPRGIEHLLDDLIALNLARWDYGGLTVDDIRELIKAVDREPRLAAHMLKLAGEGEREDILLVERREGLASGDLRAAAAVQLAGGLLRASVEEFFRPEGSDELPAIIRRRIDAVRELFA
;
A
#
# COMPACT_ATOMS: atom_id res chain seq x y z
N MET A 1 28.50 16.48 -8.49
CA MET A 1 28.24 16.28 -7.05
C MET A 1 26.87 16.85 -6.72
N SER A 2 25.80 16.07 -6.82
CA SER A 2 24.45 16.48 -6.37
C SER A 2 23.72 15.24 -5.85
N GLU A 3 24.35 14.63 -4.86
CA GLU A 3 23.81 13.54 -4.07
C GLU A 3 23.81 14.07 -2.64
N SER A 4 22.80 14.86 -2.30
CA SER A 4 22.57 15.26 -0.92
C SER A 4 21.28 14.58 -0.49
N ALA A 5 21.50 13.51 0.27
CA ALA A 5 20.55 12.73 1.05
C ALA A 5 19.35 13.55 1.55
N MET A 6 18.18 12.91 1.55
CA MET A 6 16.90 13.38 2.09
C MET A 6 17.00 14.64 2.95
N SER A 7 16.35 15.72 2.50
CA SER A 7 16.29 16.96 3.26
C SER A 7 15.82 16.68 4.69
N THR A 8 16.30 17.44 5.68
CA THR A 8 15.88 17.30 7.10
C THR A 8 14.35 17.28 7.26
N ARG A 9 13.62 17.90 6.32
CA ARG A 9 12.17 17.89 6.25
C ARG A 9 11.60 16.52 5.84
N GLU A 10 12.15 15.87 4.81
CA GLU A 10 11.72 14.53 4.36
C GLU A 10 12.00 13.48 5.44
N ARG A 11 13.19 13.52 6.06
CA ARG A 11 13.52 12.62 7.18
C ARG A 11 12.54 12.79 8.34
N ARG A 12 12.25 14.04 8.74
CA ARG A 12 11.31 14.32 9.83
C ARG A 12 9.88 13.89 9.48
N LYS A 13 9.51 13.99 8.20
CA LYS A 13 8.22 13.53 7.69
C LYS A 13 8.09 12.02 7.84
N GLU A 14 9.08 11.28 7.37
CA GLU A 14 9.10 9.81 7.46
C GLU A 14 9.15 9.32 8.91
N GLU A 15 9.95 9.96 9.77
CA GLU A 15 9.99 9.66 11.21
C GLU A 15 8.62 9.87 11.88
N THR A 16 7.91 10.93 11.50
CA THR A 16 6.57 11.22 12.03
C THR A 16 5.56 10.16 11.56
N ALA A 17 5.57 9.82 10.26
CA ALA A 17 4.70 8.80 9.69
C ALA A 17 4.93 7.45 10.36
N ARG A 18 6.20 7.05 10.52
CA ARG A 18 6.59 5.81 11.21
C ARG A 18 6.16 5.80 12.67
N GLY A 19 6.40 6.88 13.42
CA GLY A 19 5.98 6.98 14.83
C GLY A 19 4.46 6.87 15.01
N LEU A 20 3.69 7.52 14.14
CA LEU A 20 2.23 7.41 14.11
C LEU A 20 1.77 5.97 13.83
N ARG A 21 2.37 5.30 12.85
CA ARG A 21 2.04 3.92 12.47
C ARG A 21 2.36 2.92 13.58
N GLU A 22 3.56 3.00 14.15
CA GLU A 22 4.02 2.13 15.25
C GLU A 22 3.12 2.28 16.48
N ALA A 23 2.83 3.52 16.89
CA ALA A 23 1.94 3.79 18.02
C ALA A 23 0.51 3.32 17.75
N ALA A 24 -0.03 3.56 16.55
CA ALA A 24 -1.37 3.12 16.18
C ALA A 24 -1.50 1.58 16.20
N ARG A 25 -0.50 0.86 15.66
CA ARG A 25 -0.47 -0.61 15.71
C ARG A 25 -0.39 -1.12 17.15
N ARG A 26 0.52 -0.59 17.97
CA ARG A 26 0.64 -0.98 19.38
C ARG A 26 -0.67 -0.75 20.14
N LEU A 27 -1.26 0.44 20.06
CA LEU A 27 -2.53 0.74 20.75
C LEU A 27 -3.67 -0.16 20.28
N THR A 28 -3.70 -0.50 18.98
CA THR A 28 -4.69 -1.44 18.42
C THR A 28 -4.50 -2.84 19.00
N ILE A 29 -3.26 -3.33 19.09
CA ILE A 29 -2.94 -4.64 19.66
C ILE A 29 -3.34 -4.69 21.14
N GLU A 30 -2.98 -3.66 21.92
CA GLU A 30 -3.23 -3.62 23.36
C GLU A 30 -4.72 -3.44 23.70
N ARG A 31 -5.41 -2.52 23.02
CA ARG A 31 -6.73 -2.02 23.45
C ARG A 31 -7.85 -2.26 22.45
N GLY A 32 -7.52 -2.78 21.27
CA GLY A 32 -8.41 -2.77 20.12
C GLY A 32 -8.51 -1.39 19.49
N LEU A 33 -8.99 -1.33 18.26
CA LEU A 33 -9.08 -0.09 17.49
C LEU A 33 -10.08 0.88 18.13
N ALA A 34 -11.14 0.41 18.79
CA ALA A 34 -12.08 1.28 19.52
C ALA A 34 -11.56 1.74 20.90
N GLY A 35 -10.50 1.13 21.42
CA GLY A 35 -9.99 1.36 22.78
C GLY A 35 -9.03 2.54 22.95
N PHE A 36 -8.80 3.32 21.89
CA PHE A 36 -8.03 4.56 21.93
C PHE A 36 -8.56 5.61 20.96
N THR A 37 -8.29 6.86 21.26
CA THR A 37 -8.71 8.04 20.49
C THR A 37 -7.60 8.56 19.59
N VAL A 38 -7.95 9.42 18.62
CA VAL A 38 -6.95 10.09 17.77
C VAL A 38 -6.09 11.03 18.62
N GLU A 39 -6.68 11.64 19.64
CA GLU A 39 -6.02 12.49 20.63
C GLU A 39 -4.92 11.75 21.37
N GLU A 40 -5.23 10.59 21.96
CA GLU A 40 -4.24 9.78 22.69
C GLU A 40 -3.09 9.34 21.78
N LEU A 41 -3.39 8.94 20.54
CA LEU A 41 -2.36 8.60 19.55
C LEU A 41 -1.47 9.80 19.22
N CYS A 42 -2.07 10.97 19.01
CA CYS A 42 -1.35 12.20 18.73
C CYS A 42 -0.48 12.66 19.90
N GLU A 43 -0.99 12.57 21.13
CA GLU A 43 -0.26 12.90 22.36
C GLU A 43 0.95 12.00 22.54
N GLU A 44 0.81 10.70 22.30
CA GLU A 44 1.91 9.74 22.44
C GLU A 44 3.07 10.03 21.48
N VAL A 45 2.76 10.42 20.24
CA VAL A 45 3.77 10.73 19.20
C VAL A 45 4.26 12.19 19.29
N GLY A 46 3.58 13.04 20.06
CA GLY A 46 3.92 14.46 20.21
C GLY A 46 3.56 15.30 18.99
N VAL A 47 2.42 15.00 18.34
CA VAL A 47 1.93 15.72 17.15
C VAL A 47 0.50 16.22 17.32
N SER A 48 0.05 17.13 16.46
CA SER A 48 -1.34 17.60 16.46
C SER A 48 -2.27 16.65 15.70
N ARG A 49 -3.58 16.70 15.96
CA ARG A 49 -4.59 16.00 15.13
C ARG A 49 -4.48 16.38 13.65
N ARG A 50 -4.28 17.66 13.36
CA ARG A 50 -4.07 18.15 12.00
C ARG A 50 -2.85 17.49 11.37
N THR A 51 -1.77 17.34 12.13
CA THR A 51 -0.57 16.64 11.66
C THR A 51 -0.91 15.20 11.31
N LEU A 52 -1.55 14.43 12.19
CA LEU A 52 -1.96 13.05 11.89
C LEU A 52 -2.80 12.96 10.61
N PHE A 53 -3.80 13.83 10.44
CA PHE A 53 -4.66 13.80 9.26
C PHE A 53 -3.97 14.27 7.97
N ASN A 54 -2.82 14.94 8.06
CA ASN A 54 -1.98 15.18 6.88
C ASN A 54 -1.25 13.90 6.42
N TYR A 55 -1.06 12.92 7.30
CA TYR A 55 -0.41 11.64 6.97
C TYR A 55 -1.42 10.54 6.68
N TYR A 56 -2.46 10.41 7.51
CA TYR A 56 -3.41 9.30 7.46
C TYR A 56 -4.85 9.80 7.50
N ALA A 57 -5.69 9.32 6.56
CA ALA A 57 -7.08 9.77 6.43
C ALA A 57 -7.95 9.34 7.62
N SER A 58 -7.52 8.31 8.34
CA SER A 58 -8.23 7.72 9.47
C SER A 58 -7.26 7.01 10.41
N LYS A 59 -7.78 6.58 11.56
CA LYS A 59 -7.04 5.76 12.52
C LYS A 59 -6.73 4.37 11.93
N GLU A 60 -7.66 3.81 11.17
CA GLU A 60 -7.48 2.58 10.40
C GLU A 60 -6.32 2.70 9.42
N ASN A 61 -6.26 3.81 8.67
CA ASN A 61 -5.16 4.08 7.73
C ASN A 61 -3.81 4.19 8.44
N ALA A 62 -3.77 4.80 9.63
CA ALA A 62 -2.56 4.87 10.44
C ALA A 62 -2.07 3.48 10.90
N VAL A 63 -2.98 2.58 11.30
CA VAL A 63 -2.65 1.21 11.69
C VAL A 63 -2.10 0.41 10.50
N ILE A 64 -2.78 0.50 9.35
CA ILE A 64 -2.35 -0.21 8.14
C ILE A 64 -1.02 0.36 7.63
N GLY A 65 -0.85 1.68 7.73
CA GLY A 65 0.29 2.42 7.20
C GLY A 65 0.06 2.96 5.79
N ILE A 66 -1.19 3.09 5.36
CA ILE A 66 -1.54 3.65 4.05
C ILE A 66 -1.71 5.17 4.16
N PRO A 67 -0.81 5.98 3.57
CA PRO A 67 -0.90 7.44 3.65
C PRO A 67 -2.13 8.00 2.91
N VAL A 68 -2.48 9.26 3.18
CA VAL A 68 -3.54 9.99 2.45
C VAL A 68 -3.21 10.12 0.97
N ASP A 69 -1.94 10.29 0.63
CA ASP A 69 -1.45 10.38 -0.73
C ASP A 69 -0.61 9.12 -1.04
N LEU A 70 -1.23 8.19 -1.79
CA LEU A 70 -0.63 6.92 -2.18
C LEU A 70 0.59 7.10 -3.11
N ASP A 71 0.73 8.27 -3.76
CA ASP A 71 1.84 8.57 -4.66
C ASP A 71 2.93 9.44 -4.01
N GLU A 72 2.94 9.60 -2.68
CA GLU A 72 4.10 10.19 -2.00
C GLU A 72 5.40 9.39 -2.25
N SER A 73 5.25 8.12 -2.64
CA SER A 73 6.34 7.27 -3.12
C SER A 73 6.95 7.69 -4.45
N GLY A 74 6.28 8.55 -5.22
CA GLY A 74 6.58 8.88 -6.62
C GLY A 74 6.49 7.65 -7.54
N ALA A 75 5.77 6.60 -7.12
CA ALA A 75 5.69 5.36 -7.87
C ALA A 75 4.88 5.53 -9.17
N ALA A 76 3.80 6.31 -9.16
CA ALA A 76 3.04 6.61 -10.36
C ALA A 76 3.85 7.52 -11.31
N GLU A 77 4.59 8.49 -10.78
CA GLU A 77 5.51 9.30 -11.59
C GLU A 77 6.58 8.44 -12.27
N ARG A 78 7.21 7.51 -11.54
CA ARG A 78 8.18 6.56 -12.12
C ARG A 78 7.54 5.65 -13.16
N PHE A 79 6.36 5.11 -12.87
CA PHE A 79 5.59 4.28 -13.79
C PHE A 79 5.30 5.02 -15.10
N LEU A 80 4.93 6.30 -15.03
CA LEU A 80 4.73 7.13 -16.23
C LEU A 80 6.04 7.44 -16.95
N ALA A 81 7.12 7.73 -16.22
CA ALA A 81 8.42 8.10 -16.78
C ALA A 81 9.09 6.96 -17.57
N GLU A 82 8.77 5.70 -17.22
CA GLU A 82 9.22 4.52 -17.94
C GLU A 82 8.67 4.41 -19.38
N GLY A 83 7.57 5.12 -19.67
CA GLY A 83 6.95 5.15 -21.01
C GLY A 83 6.30 3.83 -21.42
N PRO A 84 5.70 3.78 -22.62
CA PRO A 84 5.02 2.60 -23.13
C PRO A 84 6.02 1.47 -23.32
N ARG A 85 5.76 0.33 -22.69
CA ARG A 85 6.57 -0.89 -22.88
C ARG A 85 5.80 -2.02 -23.55
N GLY A 86 4.51 -1.85 -23.81
CA GLY A 86 3.67 -2.91 -24.33
C GLY A 86 2.96 -3.67 -23.23
N ILE A 87 1.84 -4.28 -23.61
CA ILE A 87 0.90 -4.93 -22.67
C ILE A 87 1.51 -6.15 -21.97
N GLU A 88 2.51 -6.77 -22.59
CA GLU A 88 3.26 -7.91 -22.07
C GLU A 88 4.06 -7.57 -20.79
N HIS A 89 4.47 -6.32 -20.62
CA HIS A 89 5.21 -5.84 -19.44
C HIS A 89 4.29 -5.16 -18.42
N LEU A 90 3.09 -4.77 -18.84
CA LEU A 90 2.18 -3.96 -18.05
C LEU A 90 1.77 -4.63 -16.73
N LEU A 91 1.62 -5.96 -16.71
CA LEU A 91 1.28 -6.69 -15.49
C LEU A 91 2.39 -6.58 -14.44
N ASP A 92 3.64 -6.82 -14.82
CA ASP A 92 4.79 -6.74 -13.92
C ASP A 92 4.97 -5.31 -13.39
N ASP A 93 4.77 -4.32 -14.26
CA ASP A 93 4.92 -2.92 -13.92
C ASP A 93 3.82 -2.43 -12.97
N LEU A 94 2.58 -2.92 -13.15
CA LEU A 94 1.48 -2.64 -12.23
C LEU A 94 1.68 -3.30 -10.86
N ILE A 95 2.24 -4.51 -10.82
CA ILE A 95 2.62 -5.16 -9.56
C ILE A 95 3.72 -4.34 -8.89
N ALA A 96 4.77 -3.94 -9.62
CA ALA A 96 5.86 -3.13 -9.09
C ALA A 96 5.37 -1.76 -8.58
N LEU A 97 4.48 -1.10 -9.32
CA LEU A 97 3.81 0.14 -8.90
C LEU A 97 3.11 -0.03 -7.55
N ASN A 98 2.29 -1.08 -7.42
CA ASN A 98 1.54 -1.34 -6.19
C ASN A 98 2.45 -1.70 -5.02
N LEU A 99 3.50 -2.51 -5.24
CA LEU A 99 4.49 -2.83 -4.22
C LEU A 99 5.26 -1.58 -3.77
N ALA A 100 5.64 -0.70 -4.68
CA ALA A 100 6.34 0.55 -4.34
C ALA A 100 5.46 1.52 -3.52
N ARG A 101 4.15 1.55 -3.77
CA ARG A 101 3.20 2.31 -2.94
C ARG A 101 3.06 1.75 -1.53
N TRP A 102 3.17 0.43 -1.38
CA TRP A 102 3.14 -0.25 -0.08
C TRP A 102 4.45 -0.13 0.69
N ASP A 103 5.59 -0.17 -0.02
CA ASP A 103 6.93 -0.06 0.57
C ASP A 103 7.28 1.37 1.05
N TYR A 104 6.42 2.35 0.75
CA TYR A 104 6.63 3.74 1.19
C TYR A 104 6.66 3.85 2.71
N GLY A 105 7.88 4.00 3.25
CA GLY A 105 8.17 4.07 4.68
C GLY A 105 8.94 2.86 5.25
N GLY A 106 9.55 2.03 4.38
CA GLY A 106 10.54 1.02 4.75
C GLY A 106 9.97 -0.07 5.66
N LEU A 107 8.86 -0.69 5.23
CA LEU A 107 8.21 -1.73 6.01
C LEU A 107 9.19 -2.88 6.30
N THR A 108 9.52 -3.04 7.57
CA THR A 108 10.36 -4.14 8.04
C THR A 108 9.55 -5.42 8.21
N VAL A 109 10.23 -6.57 8.36
CA VAL A 109 9.56 -7.82 8.76
C VAL A 109 8.80 -7.64 10.10
N ASP A 110 9.34 -6.80 11.00
CA ASP A 110 8.69 -6.49 12.26
C ASP A 110 7.43 -5.64 12.07
N ASP A 111 7.46 -4.65 11.16
CA ASP A 111 6.27 -3.88 10.78
C ASP A 111 5.13 -4.78 10.29
N ILE A 112 5.46 -5.75 9.43
CA ILE A 112 4.49 -6.71 8.89
C ILE A 112 3.94 -7.57 10.03
N ARG A 113 4.79 -8.03 10.95
CA ARG A 113 4.35 -8.84 12.10
C ARG A 113 3.41 -8.06 13.02
N GLU A 114 3.69 -6.80 13.30
CA GLU A 114 2.81 -5.96 14.12
C GLU A 114 1.49 -5.64 13.40
N LEU A 115 1.52 -5.47 12.08
CA LEU A 115 0.29 -5.35 11.29
C LEU A 115 -0.57 -6.61 11.37
N ILE A 116 0.02 -7.80 11.25
CA ILE A 116 -0.72 -9.08 11.41
C ILE A 116 -1.39 -9.13 12.79
N LYS A 117 -0.63 -8.87 13.87
CA LYS A 117 -1.20 -8.87 15.23
C LYS A 117 -2.35 -7.86 15.39
N ALA A 118 -2.22 -6.68 14.78
CA ALA A 118 -3.28 -5.68 14.80
C ALA A 118 -4.53 -6.15 14.04
N VAL A 119 -4.36 -6.82 12.90
CA VAL A 119 -5.46 -7.40 12.10
C VAL A 119 -6.10 -8.59 12.82
N ASP A 120 -5.32 -9.46 13.47
CA ASP A 120 -5.85 -10.55 14.30
C ASP A 120 -6.72 -10.01 15.44
N ARG A 121 -6.29 -8.90 16.04
CA ARG A 121 -7.03 -8.21 17.10
C ARG A 121 -8.29 -7.53 16.57
N GLU A 122 -8.24 -6.98 15.35
CA GLU A 122 -9.31 -6.21 14.72
C GLU A 122 -9.53 -6.65 13.26
N PRO A 123 -10.25 -7.76 13.01
CA PRO A 123 -10.39 -8.35 11.67
C PRO A 123 -10.99 -7.42 10.61
N ARG A 124 -11.74 -6.40 11.04
CA ARG A 124 -12.29 -5.36 10.14
C ARG A 124 -11.21 -4.55 9.42
N LEU A 125 -9.98 -4.52 9.93
CA LEU A 125 -8.85 -3.87 9.27
C LEU A 125 -8.52 -4.56 7.93
N ALA A 126 -8.64 -5.89 7.85
CA ALA A 126 -8.46 -6.60 6.58
C ALA A 126 -9.50 -6.17 5.55
N ALA A 127 -10.77 -6.05 5.94
CA ALA A 127 -11.83 -5.56 5.06
C ALA A 127 -11.57 -4.11 4.59
N HIS A 128 -11.04 -3.26 5.48
CA HIS A 128 -10.64 -1.90 5.12
C HIS A 128 -9.47 -1.87 4.14
N MET A 129 -8.47 -2.73 4.30
CA MET A 129 -7.37 -2.89 3.33
C MET A 129 -7.88 -3.29 1.95
N LEU A 130 -8.78 -4.28 1.88
CA LEU A 130 -9.38 -4.74 0.62
C LEU A 130 -10.21 -3.64 -0.05
N LYS A 131 -10.91 -2.82 0.74
CA LYS A 131 -11.66 -1.66 0.24
C LYS A 131 -10.72 -0.63 -0.38
N LEU A 132 -9.65 -0.23 0.33
CA LEU A 132 -8.68 0.75 -0.16
C LEU A 132 -8.01 0.29 -1.46
N ALA A 133 -7.68 -1.01 -1.57
CA ALA A 133 -7.14 -1.58 -2.80
C ALA A 133 -8.09 -1.46 -4.01
N GLY A 134 -9.41 -1.48 -3.79
CA GLY A 134 -10.40 -1.29 -4.85
C GLY A 134 -10.64 0.17 -5.24
N GLU A 135 -10.47 1.12 -4.31
CA GLU A 135 -10.71 2.55 -4.56
C GLU A 135 -9.68 3.15 -5.54
N GLY A 136 -8.43 2.64 -5.54
CA GLY A 136 -7.36 3.08 -6.45
C GLY A 136 -7.49 2.59 -7.91
N GLU A 137 -8.41 1.66 -8.21
CA GLU A 137 -8.51 1.03 -9.53
C GLU A 137 -8.72 2.06 -10.66
N ARG A 138 -9.59 3.05 -10.47
CA ARG A 138 -9.87 4.06 -11.50
C ARG A 138 -8.65 4.92 -11.80
N GLU A 139 -7.88 5.28 -10.79
CA GLU A 139 -6.68 6.10 -10.95
C GLU A 139 -5.59 5.32 -11.68
N ASP A 140 -5.45 4.03 -11.36
CA ASP A 140 -4.51 3.15 -12.04
C ASP A 140 -4.88 2.94 -13.52
N ILE A 141 -6.17 2.83 -13.85
CA ILE A 141 -6.62 2.76 -15.24
C ILE A 141 -6.18 4.01 -16.00
N LEU A 142 -6.37 5.20 -15.42
CA LEU A 142 -5.95 6.46 -16.04
C LEU A 142 -4.42 6.56 -16.19
N LEU A 143 -3.65 5.99 -15.26
CA LEU A 143 -2.19 5.91 -15.36
C LEU A 143 -1.76 5.02 -16.53
N VAL A 144 -2.39 3.85 -16.67
CA VAL A 144 -2.14 2.94 -17.79
C VAL A 144 -2.52 3.58 -19.12
N GLU A 145 -3.70 4.19 -19.22
CA GLU A 145 -4.14 4.88 -20.43
C GLU A 145 -3.13 5.96 -20.86
N ARG A 146 -2.67 6.76 -19.89
CA ARG A 146 -1.68 7.80 -20.13
C ARG A 146 -0.33 7.23 -20.56
N ARG A 147 0.17 6.19 -19.88
CA ARG A 147 1.48 5.59 -20.16
C ARG A 147 1.53 4.94 -21.54
N GLU A 148 0.48 4.19 -21.87
CA GLU A 148 0.42 3.38 -23.10
C GLU A 148 -0.22 4.12 -24.29
N GLY A 149 -0.66 5.37 -24.10
CA GLY A 149 -1.29 6.17 -25.14
C GLY A 149 -2.64 5.61 -25.60
N LEU A 150 -3.38 4.97 -24.69
CA LEU A 150 -4.68 4.38 -24.97
C LEU A 150 -5.78 5.43 -24.91
N ALA A 151 -6.91 5.15 -25.59
CA ALA A 151 -8.08 6.01 -25.50
C ALA A 151 -8.69 5.94 -24.09
N SER A 152 -9.38 6.99 -23.68
CA SER A 152 -10.12 6.97 -22.41
C SER A 152 -11.22 5.91 -22.44
N GLY A 153 -11.27 5.06 -21.41
CA GLY A 153 -12.17 3.92 -21.32
C GLY A 153 -11.70 2.69 -22.09
N ASP A 154 -10.43 2.60 -22.49
CA ASP A 154 -9.91 1.44 -23.20
C ASP A 154 -9.94 0.20 -22.29
N LEU A 155 -10.64 -0.85 -22.75
CA LEU A 155 -10.83 -2.07 -21.96
C LEU A 155 -9.53 -2.80 -21.65
N ARG A 156 -8.45 -2.58 -22.42
CA ARG A 156 -7.14 -3.18 -22.14
C ARG A 156 -6.52 -2.58 -20.88
N ALA A 157 -6.68 -1.27 -20.68
CA ALA A 157 -6.21 -0.61 -19.46
C ALA A 157 -6.97 -1.13 -18.24
N ALA A 158 -8.30 -1.17 -18.34
CA ALA A 158 -9.16 -1.75 -17.29
C ALA A 158 -8.79 -3.20 -16.96
N ALA A 159 -8.67 -4.06 -17.99
CA ALA A 159 -8.37 -5.47 -17.79
C ALA A 159 -7.00 -5.69 -17.12
N ALA A 160 -5.97 -4.94 -17.52
CA ALA A 160 -4.64 -5.05 -16.93
C ALA A 160 -4.63 -4.67 -15.43
N VAL A 161 -5.28 -3.55 -15.08
CA VAL A 161 -5.40 -3.10 -13.69
C VAL A 161 -6.22 -4.08 -12.86
N GLN A 162 -7.35 -4.56 -13.40
CA GLN A 162 -8.21 -5.52 -12.71
C GLN A 162 -7.52 -6.86 -12.49
N LEU A 163 -6.71 -7.32 -13.44
CA LEU A 163 -5.89 -8.53 -13.29
C LEU A 163 -4.86 -8.33 -12.17
N ALA A 164 -4.06 -7.25 -12.24
CA ALA A 164 -3.04 -6.96 -11.22
C ALA A 164 -3.66 -6.79 -9.82
N GLY A 165 -4.71 -5.97 -9.69
CA GLY A 165 -5.45 -5.76 -8.45
C GLY A 165 -6.10 -7.05 -7.94
N GLY A 166 -6.58 -7.90 -8.85
CA GLY A 166 -7.10 -9.24 -8.55
C GLY A 166 -6.07 -10.14 -7.87
N LEU A 167 -4.87 -10.20 -8.45
CA LEU A 167 -3.75 -11.00 -7.91
C LEU A 167 -3.30 -10.48 -6.56
N LEU A 168 -3.14 -9.16 -6.41
CA LEU A 168 -2.74 -8.53 -5.16
C LEU A 168 -3.77 -8.75 -4.05
N ARG A 169 -5.04 -8.53 -4.33
CA ARG A 169 -6.14 -8.76 -3.37
C ARG A 169 -6.18 -10.20 -2.91
N ALA A 170 -6.12 -11.16 -3.84
CA ALA A 170 -6.11 -12.58 -3.50
C ALA A 170 -4.85 -12.99 -2.71
N SER A 171 -3.73 -12.30 -2.94
CA SER A 171 -2.49 -12.50 -2.17
C SER A 171 -2.64 -12.01 -0.73
N VAL A 172 -3.24 -10.84 -0.53
CA VAL A 172 -3.52 -10.28 0.79
C VAL A 172 -4.54 -11.13 1.56
N GLU A 173 -5.63 -11.54 0.91
CA GLU A 173 -6.63 -12.44 1.50
C GLU A 173 -6.00 -13.73 2.00
N GLU A 174 -5.08 -14.31 1.22
CA GLU A 174 -4.39 -15.53 1.59
C GLU A 174 -3.36 -15.32 2.70
N PHE A 175 -2.61 -14.22 2.64
CA PHE A 175 -1.63 -13.86 3.66
C PHE A 175 -2.26 -13.75 5.06
N PHE A 176 -3.50 -13.26 5.14
CA PHE A 176 -4.23 -13.16 6.41
C PHE A 176 -5.03 -14.42 6.78
N ARG A 177 -4.92 -15.54 6.04
CA ARG A 177 -5.55 -16.80 6.47
C ARG A 177 -4.81 -17.41 7.65
N PRO A 178 -5.51 -18.03 8.61
CA PRO A 178 -4.88 -18.68 9.77
C PRO A 178 -3.84 -19.75 9.41
N GLU A 179 -4.00 -20.42 8.26
CA GLU A 179 -3.08 -21.46 7.77
C GLU A 179 -1.96 -20.92 6.85
N GLY A 180 -1.89 -19.61 6.60
CA GLY A 180 -0.89 -19.00 5.74
C GLY A 180 0.50 -19.03 6.37
N SER A 181 1.41 -19.85 5.84
CA SER A 181 2.82 -19.88 6.26
C SER A 181 3.74 -19.03 5.38
N ASP A 182 3.26 -18.61 4.22
CA ASP A 182 4.07 -17.96 3.20
C ASP A 182 4.09 -16.44 3.39
N GLU A 183 5.25 -15.83 3.17
CA GLU A 183 5.37 -14.38 3.15
C GLU A 183 4.62 -13.79 1.94
N LEU A 184 4.02 -12.60 2.10
CA LEU A 184 3.25 -11.93 1.04
C LEU A 184 4.00 -11.83 -0.30
N PRO A 185 5.31 -11.52 -0.37
CA PRO A 185 6.04 -11.51 -1.65
C PRO A 185 6.09 -12.87 -2.34
N ALA A 186 6.17 -13.97 -1.59
CA ALA A 186 6.15 -15.32 -2.13
C ALA A 186 4.77 -15.67 -2.69
N ILE A 187 3.70 -15.26 -1.98
CA ILE A 187 2.31 -15.44 -2.42
C ILE A 187 2.04 -14.68 -3.72
N ILE A 188 2.52 -13.43 -3.84
CA ILE A 188 2.39 -12.62 -5.05
C ILE A 188 3.13 -13.28 -6.22
N ARG A 189 4.40 -13.68 -6.01
CA ARG A 189 5.24 -14.26 -7.06
C ARG A 189 4.63 -15.50 -7.68
N ARG A 190 4.23 -16.48 -6.86
CA ARG A 190 3.65 -17.74 -7.38
C ARG A 190 2.33 -17.52 -8.13
N ARG A 191 1.57 -16.47 -7.78
CA ARG A 191 0.32 -16.10 -8.50
C ARG A 191 0.62 -15.48 -9.85
N ILE A 192 1.65 -14.65 -9.95
CA ILE A 192 2.13 -14.09 -11.23
C ILE A 192 2.64 -15.23 -12.12
N ASP A 193 3.42 -16.15 -11.59
CA ASP A 193 3.93 -17.30 -12.33
C ASP A 193 2.79 -18.17 -12.86
N ALA A 194 1.76 -18.45 -12.05
CA ALA A 194 0.57 -19.17 -12.48
C ALA A 194 -0.20 -18.45 -13.61
N VAL A 195 -0.31 -17.12 -13.58
CA VAL A 195 -0.93 -16.34 -14.67
C VAL A 195 -0.10 -16.47 -15.94
N ARG A 196 1.23 -16.37 -15.86
CA ARG A 196 2.11 -16.51 -17.02
C ARG A 196 1.98 -17.89 -17.67
N GLU A 197 1.93 -18.95 -16.88
CA GLU A 197 1.73 -20.31 -17.38
C GLU A 197 0.39 -20.49 -18.12
N LEU A 198 -0.66 -19.78 -17.71
CA LEU A 198 -1.97 -19.84 -18.36
C LEU A 198 -2.02 -19.13 -19.73
N PHE A 199 -1.16 -18.15 -19.96
CA PHE A 199 -1.15 -17.30 -21.17
C PHE A 199 0.12 -17.46 -22.03
N ALA A 200 0.93 -18.49 -21.75
CA ALA A 200 2.12 -18.85 -22.52
C ALA A 200 1.82 -19.62 -23.81
#